data_AF-A0A3D5D4I1-F1
#
_entry.id   AF-A0A3D5D4I1-F1
#
_cell.length_a   1.000
_cell.length_b   1.000
_cell.length_c   1.000
_cell.angle_alpha   90.00
_cell.angle_beta   90.00
_cell.angle_gamma   90.00
#
_symmetry.space_group_name_H-M   'P 1'
#
loop_
_entity.id
_entity.type
_entity.pdbx_description
1 polymer ?
#
loop_
_entity_poly.entity_id
_entity_poly.type
_entity_poly.pdbx_seq_one_letter_code
_entity_poly.pdbx_strand_id
1 'polypeptide(L)'
;MKTALTILSAALLGSALGYILKPNASAPKPDAAAAPNSQERAEQLRQRADSKQVEFIEIPSQPAAQPTAAVAPRPEAIIAQLTELKVDDARAPRRAVYHLERLVDLGDAALPAISAFMEKDQDMAFSAQSIAPTNPQPAKGGGKGKRSGSEPWNYFRPYPRLQMTLPETLRLGLLEVTTHIGTSAAEALLLEVLENTGRGVEVAYLELALQKISPDQHVEKILAVTRELLAIAPDANTEASLAVDRRARGYLYAILVKYKDRVFVPTAQKLLVRADGTLDGHVLGYLRRVLGADAIPILQTAINDNRITDDVAHYAVRDAVLHYIGESPAADALLLQTVRDGLARQEENGRLNWGVMKLPLQALYRNLGEQSADSLRARQRLVQQIRDEHDNQSLSDGLVKLDVQLEAALAERTGEGAPDK
;
A
#
# COMPACT_ATOMS: atom_id res chain seq x y z
N MET A 1 -20.20 73.46 -10.99
CA MET A 1 -20.27 74.47 -9.92
C MET A 1 -19.50 73.90 -8.73
N LYS A 2 -18.24 74.34 -8.53
CA LYS A 2 -17.78 75.21 -7.41
C LYS A 2 -17.80 74.42 -6.08
N THR A 3 -16.70 74.04 -5.40
CA THR A 3 -15.34 74.60 -5.15
C THR A 3 -14.47 73.47 -4.53
N ALA A 4 -13.26 73.13 -5.02
CA ALA A 4 -11.92 73.70 -4.75
C ALA A 4 -11.50 73.68 -3.26
N LEU A 5 -10.54 72.82 -2.84
CA LEU A 5 -9.06 73.02 -2.73
C LEU A 5 -8.69 73.70 -1.39
N THR A 6 -7.85 73.17 -0.48
CA THR A 6 -6.36 73.01 -0.48
C THR A 6 -5.96 72.18 0.77
N ILE A 7 -5.13 71.12 0.78
CA ILE A 7 -3.67 70.92 0.54
C ILE A 7 -2.72 71.63 1.54
N LEU A 8 -1.73 70.84 2.00
CA LEU A 8 -0.39 71.09 2.60
C LEU A 8 -0.29 70.96 4.13
N SER A 9 0.72 70.33 4.75
CA SER A 9 1.89 69.53 4.30
C SER A 9 2.66 69.11 5.56
N ALA A 10 3.31 67.94 5.55
CA ALA A 10 4.70 67.76 6.00
C ALA A 10 5.11 66.28 5.93
N ALA A 11 6.16 66.00 5.16
CA ALA A 11 6.82 64.72 5.03
C ALA A 11 7.89 64.55 6.13
N LEU A 12 8.15 63.31 6.57
CA LEU A 12 9.50 62.76 6.78
C LEU A 12 9.47 61.27 7.18
N LEU A 13 10.14 60.47 6.33
CA LEU A 13 10.86 59.20 6.49
C LEU A 13 10.89 58.47 7.85
N GLY A 14 10.74 57.14 7.83
CA GLY A 14 11.30 56.27 8.88
C GLY A 14 10.71 54.87 8.99
N SER A 15 11.43 53.87 8.49
CA SER A 15 11.28 52.43 8.67
C SER A 15 11.08 51.97 10.14
N ALA A 16 10.28 50.93 10.38
CA ALA A 16 10.22 50.26 11.69
C ALA A 16 10.28 48.73 11.57
N LEU A 17 11.29 48.14 12.21
CA LEU A 17 11.55 46.72 12.38
C LEU A 17 11.78 46.48 13.88
N GLY A 18 11.12 45.47 14.47
CA GLY A 18 11.60 44.76 15.66
C GLY A 18 10.99 45.03 17.05
N TYR A 19 10.27 44.02 17.55
CA TYR A 19 10.42 43.32 18.85
C TYR A 19 9.80 43.82 20.20
N ILE A 20 8.99 42.90 20.81
CA ILE A 20 9.03 42.37 22.21
C ILE A 20 8.06 42.88 23.33
N LEU A 21 7.53 41.89 24.11
CA LEU A 21 6.85 41.84 25.45
C LEU A 21 5.32 42.07 25.52
N LYS A 22 4.47 41.33 26.26
CA LYS A 22 4.45 40.02 26.98
C LYS A 22 2.96 39.75 27.42
N PRO A 23 2.58 38.52 27.84
CA PRO A 23 1.19 38.08 28.10
C PRO A 23 0.81 37.99 29.60
N ASN A 24 -0.50 37.92 29.90
CA ASN A 24 -1.14 37.45 31.16
C ASN A 24 -2.60 37.07 30.82
N ALA A 25 -3.26 36.01 31.30
CA ALA A 25 -2.90 34.93 32.23
C ALA A 25 -3.79 33.68 31.95
N SER A 26 -3.15 32.52 32.06
CA SER A 26 -3.61 31.18 32.48
C SER A 26 -5.04 30.70 32.18
N ALA A 27 -5.18 29.88 31.14
CA ALA A 27 -6.07 28.72 31.14
C ALA A 27 -5.31 27.50 31.73
N PRO A 28 -5.97 26.58 32.46
CA PRO A 28 -5.30 25.45 33.09
C PRO A 28 -4.69 24.53 32.03
N LYS A 29 -3.39 24.23 32.19
CA LYS A 29 -2.69 23.17 31.45
C LYS A 29 -3.47 21.86 31.62
N PRO A 30 -3.70 21.08 30.56
CA PRO A 30 -3.93 19.66 30.75
C PRO A 30 -2.64 19.09 31.37
N ASP A 31 -2.79 18.37 32.47
CA ASP A 31 -1.69 17.68 33.12
C ASP A 31 -0.99 16.79 32.08
N ALA A 32 0.28 17.10 31.85
CA ALA A 32 1.20 16.26 31.11
C ALA A 32 1.53 15.03 31.97
N ALA A 33 0.57 14.13 32.11
CA ALA A 33 0.79 12.77 32.54
C ALA A 33 1.15 11.94 31.29
N ALA A 34 2.46 11.77 31.09
CA ALA A 34 3.13 10.72 30.31
C ALA A 34 2.37 10.14 29.10
N ALA A 35 2.46 10.80 27.95
CA ALA A 35 2.49 10.05 26.70
C ALA A 35 3.82 9.27 26.67
N PRO A 36 3.84 7.94 26.46
CA PRO A 36 5.08 7.20 26.34
C PRO A 36 5.91 7.78 25.20
N ASN A 37 7.22 7.87 25.42
CA ASN A 37 8.18 8.50 24.53
C ASN A 37 8.08 7.84 23.14
N SER A 38 7.66 8.59 22.11
CA SER A 38 7.45 8.05 20.75
C SER A 38 8.68 7.31 20.19
N GLN A 39 9.88 7.66 20.65
CA GLN A 39 11.12 6.97 20.32
C GLN A 39 11.24 5.60 21.00
N GLU A 40 10.91 5.50 22.29
CA GLU A 40 10.93 4.21 23.02
C GLU A 40 9.89 3.26 22.44
N ARG A 41 8.71 3.76 22.10
CA ARG A 41 7.67 2.95 21.43
C ARG A 41 8.14 2.48 20.05
N ALA A 42 8.75 3.36 19.25
CA ALA A 42 9.30 2.98 17.96
C ALA A 42 10.45 1.96 18.09
N GLU A 43 11.30 2.07 19.12
CA GLU A 43 12.34 1.09 19.42
C GLU A 43 11.77 -0.24 19.89
N GLN A 44 10.74 -0.24 20.74
CA GLN A 44 10.04 -1.45 21.15
C GLN A 44 9.37 -2.16 19.97
N LEU A 45 8.70 -1.41 19.09
CA LEU A 45 8.09 -1.98 17.89
C LEU A 45 9.14 -2.46 16.89
N ARG A 46 10.31 -1.81 16.79
CA ARG A 46 11.45 -2.29 16.00
C ARG A 46 12.02 -3.58 16.57
N GLN A 47 12.29 -3.61 17.88
CA GLN A 47 12.75 -4.82 18.57
C GLN A 47 11.75 -5.96 18.37
N ARG A 48 10.44 -5.71 18.54
CA ARG A 48 9.39 -6.68 18.26
C ARG A 48 9.35 -7.07 16.78
N ALA A 49 9.57 -6.15 15.85
CA ALA A 49 9.62 -6.46 14.43
C ALA A 49 10.82 -7.34 14.05
N ASP A 50 11.97 -7.09 14.67
CA ASP A 50 13.25 -7.78 14.45
C ASP A 50 13.34 -9.11 15.23
N SER A 51 12.65 -9.22 16.38
CA SER A 51 12.64 -10.41 17.26
C SER A 51 11.64 -11.48 16.86
N LYS A 52 10.88 -11.30 15.77
CA LYS A 52 9.97 -12.32 15.24
C LYS A 52 10.76 -13.44 14.59
N GLN A 53 11.24 -14.35 15.42
CA GLN A 53 11.70 -15.66 14.99
C GLN A 53 10.61 -16.68 15.28
N VAL A 54 10.26 -17.46 14.26
CA VAL A 54 9.38 -18.62 14.39
C VAL A 54 10.20 -19.73 15.03
N GLU A 55 9.94 -20.03 16.31
CA GLU A 55 10.61 -21.12 17.01
C GLU A 55 9.78 -22.41 16.86
N PHE A 56 10.38 -23.44 16.27
CA PHE A 56 9.79 -24.78 16.16
C PHE A 56 10.18 -25.60 17.39
N ILE A 57 9.19 -26.04 18.18
CA ILE A 57 9.44 -26.90 19.35
C ILE A 57 9.20 -28.37 18.94
N GLU A 58 10.28 -29.16 18.88
CA GLU A 58 10.23 -30.63 18.89
C GLU A 58 10.69 -31.15 20.25
N ILE A 59 9.82 -31.81 21.03
CA ILE A 59 10.17 -32.44 22.32
C ILE A 59 9.38 -33.77 22.47
N PRO A 60 9.96 -34.83 23.08
CA PRO A 60 9.67 -36.23 22.75
C PRO A 60 8.45 -36.82 23.47
N SER A 61 7.90 -37.84 22.80
CA SER A 61 6.67 -38.57 23.12
C SER A 61 6.71 -39.30 24.47
N GLN A 62 5.65 -39.15 25.26
CA GLN A 62 5.30 -40.05 26.36
C GLN A 62 3.83 -40.49 26.24
N PRO A 63 3.47 -41.75 26.58
CA PRO A 63 2.29 -42.40 26.02
C PRO A 63 0.99 -42.09 26.78
N ALA A 64 -0.10 -42.17 26.02
CA ALA A 64 -1.46 -41.78 26.37
C ALA A 64 -2.07 -42.54 27.56
N ALA A 65 -2.83 -41.81 28.38
CA ALA A 65 -3.81 -42.35 29.32
C ALA A 65 -5.26 -42.03 28.86
N GLN A 66 -6.16 -42.95 29.19
CA GLN A 66 -7.52 -43.15 28.66
C GLN A 66 -8.57 -42.11 29.09
N PRO A 67 -9.71 -42.01 28.37
CA PRO A 67 -10.63 -40.87 28.43
C PRO A 67 -11.63 -40.95 29.58
N THR A 68 -11.82 -39.83 30.28
CA THR A 68 -12.92 -39.60 31.24
C THR A 68 -13.93 -38.61 30.65
N ALA A 69 -15.18 -38.71 31.12
CA ALA A 69 -16.41 -38.04 30.68
C ALA A 69 -16.26 -36.63 30.04
N ALA A 70 -17.04 -36.38 28.99
CA ALA A 70 -17.02 -35.17 28.17
C ALA A 70 -17.39 -33.90 28.95
N VAL A 71 -16.40 -33.34 29.64
CA VAL A 71 -16.34 -31.92 29.98
C VAL A 71 -16.13 -31.18 28.67
N ALA A 72 -16.95 -30.16 28.37
CA ALA A 72 -16.67 -29.27 27.23
C ALA A 72 -15.21 -28.80 27.35
N PRO A 73 -14.36 -28.97 26.32
CA PRO A 73 -12.95 -28.69 26.47
C PRO A 73 -12.80 -27.20 26.76
N ARG A 74 -11.98 -26.93 27.78
CA ARG A 74 -11.68 -25.55 28.17
C ARG A 74 -10.95 -24.86 27.00
N PRO A 75 -11.18 -23.55 26.76
CA PRO A 75 -10.51 -22.80 25.71
C PRO A 75 -8.99 -23.02 25.64
N GLU A 76 -8.33 -23.13 26.80
CA GLU A 76 -6.89 -23.37 26.90
C GLU A 76 -6.48 -24.72 26.32
N ALA A 77 -7.32 -25.77 26.49
CA ALA A 77 -7.06 -27.08 25.92
C ALA A 77 -7.21 -27.08 24.40
N ILE A 78 -8.13 -26.27 23.86
CA ILE A 78 -8.30 -26.12 22.40
C ILE A 78 -7.10 -25.37 21.81
N ILE A 79 -6.61 -24.32 22.46
CA ILE A 79 -5.39 -23.62 22.04
C ILE A 79 -4.17 -24.55 22.11
N ALA A 80 -4.05 -25.36 23.17
CA ALA A 80 -2.98 -26.37 23.25
C ALA A 80 -3.04 -27.36 22.07
N GLN A 81 -4.23 -27.86 21.73
CA GLN A 81 -4.42 -28.73 20.56
C GLN A 81 -4.03 -28.05 19.24
N LEU A 82 -4.34 -26.76 19.09
CA LEU A 82 -3.94 -25.97 17.94
C LEU A 82 -2.42 -25.81 17.84
N THR A 83 -1.73 -25.64 18.98
CA THR A 83 -0.26 -25.54 19.01
C THR A 83 0.44 -26.89 18.74
N GLU A 84 -0.23 -28.01 18.95
CA GLU A 84 0.32 -29.34 18.68
C GLU A 84 0.16 -29.79 17.22
N LEU A 85 -0.51 -29.00 16.38
CA LEU A 85 -0.72 -29.35 14.97
C LEU A 85 0.60 -29.34 14.20
N LYS A 86 0.89 -30.47 13.54
CA LYS A 86 2.09 -30.60 12.72
C LYS A 86 1.87 -30.09 11.30
N VAL A 87 2.79 -29.24 10.86
CA VAL A 87 2.78 -28.58 9.54
C VAL A 87 2.78 -29.56 8.36
N ASP A 88 3.40 -30.73 8.54
CA ASP A 88 3.52 -31.79 7.54
C ASP A 88 2.28 -32.72 7.48
N ASP A 89 1.38 -32.63 8.47
CA ASP A 89 0.12 -33.36 8.44
C ASP A 89 -0.87 -32.69 7.47
N ALA A 90 -1.22 -33.39 6.39
CA ALA A 90 -2.21 -32.93 5.41
C ALA A 90 -3.60 -32.67 5.99
N ARG A 91 -3.89 -33.17 7.21
CA ARG A 91 -5.14 -32.90 7.95
C ARG A 91 -5.02 -31.70 8.90
N ALA A 92 -3.83 -31.17 9.17
CA ALA A 92 -3.63 -30.06 10.09
C ALA A 92 -4.50 -28.83 9.75
N PRO A 93 -4.62 -28.38 8.48
CA PRO A 93 -5.50 -27.26 8.15
C PRO A 93 -6.97 -27.51 8.50
N ARG A 94 -7.47 -28.73 8.25
CA ARG A 94 -8.86 -29.10 8.57
C ARG A 94 -9.10 -29.18 10.08
N ARG A 95 -8.11 -29.69 10.83
CA ARG A 95 -8.16 -29.72 12.30
C ARG A 95 -8.08 -28.30 12.88
N ALA A 96 -7.23 -27.44 12.32
CA ALA A 96 -7.14 -26.05 12.71
C ALA A 96 -8.50 -25.36 12.61
N VAL A 97 -9.18 -25.45 11.45
CA VAL A 97 -10.54 -24.93 11.28
C VAL A 97 -11.49 -25.51 12.32
N TYR A 98 -11.53 -26.83 12.49
CA TYR A 98 -12.40 -27.45 13.49
C TYR A 98 -12.18 -26.90 14.91
N HIS A 99 -10.93 -26.73 15.34
CA HIS A 99 -10.63 -26.21 16.68
C HIS A 99 -10.93 -24.70 16.80
N LEU A 100 -10.68 -23.92 15.75
CA LEU A 100 -11.01 -22.49 15.72
C LEU A 100 -12.52 -22.25 15.78
N GLU A 101 -13.33 -22.98 15.00
CA GLU A 101 -14.81 -22.89 15.05
C GLU A 101 -15.35 -23.22 16.45
N ARG A 102 -14.72 -24.17 17.16
CA ARG A 102 -15.11 -24.45 18.54
C ARG A 102 -14.81 -23.31 19.52
N LEU A 103 -13.77 -22.52 19.27
CA LEU A 103 -13.52 -21.32 20.06
C LEU A 103 -14.57 -20.25 19.77
N VAL A 104 -15.05 -20.15 18.52
CA VAL A 104 -16.18 -19.28 18.15
C VAL A 104 -17.45 -19.70 18.90
N ASP A 105 -17.76 -21.00 18.91
CA ASP A 105 -18.92 -21.55 19.64
C ASP A 105 -18.89 -21.25 21.14
N LEU A 106 -17.69 -21.12 21.73
CA LEU A 106 -17.51 -20.78 23.14
C LEU A 106 -17.70 -19.28 23.44
N GLY A 107 -17.72 -18.43 22.42
CA GLY A 107 -17.95 -16.99 22.56
C GLY A 107 -16.93 -16.31 23.49
N ASP A 108 -17.42 -15.39 24.31
CA ASP A 108 -16.58 -14.61 25.25
C ASP A 108 -15.76 -15.47 26.22
N ALA A 109 -16.18 -16.70 26.50
CA ALA A 109 -15.42 -17.60 27.36
C ALA A 109 -14.05 -17.96 26.76
N ALA A 110 -13.87 -17.88 25.44
CA ALA A 110 -12.60 -18.14 24.78
C ALA A 110 -11.60 -16.97 24.87
N LEU A 111 -12.08 -15.74 25.04
CA LEU A 111 -11.26 -14.52 24.93
C LEU A 111 -10.07 -14.48 25.91
N PRO A 112 -10.18 -14.88 27.20
CA PRO A 112 -9.03 -14.87 28.10
C PRO A 112 -7.89 -15.79 27.64
N ALA A 113 -8.23 -16.97 27.12
CA ALA A 113 -7.23 -17.91 26.62
C ALA A 113 -6.59 -17.41 25.32
N ILE A 114 -7.37 -16.76 24.45
CA ILE A 114 -6.85 -16.11 23.24
C ILE A 114 -5.89 -14.98 23.61
N SER A 115 -6.28 -14.10 24.54
CA SER A 115 -5.44 -13.01 25.03
C SER A 115 -4.09 -13.52 25.55
N ALA A 116 -4.13 -14.53 26.42
CA ALA A 116 -2.92 -15.14 27.00
C ALA A 116 -2.01 -15.80 25.95
N PHE A 117 -2.56 -16.24 24.81
CA PHE A 117 -1.74 -16.72 23.69
C PHE A 117 -1.13 -15.55 22.90
N MET A 118 -1.91 -14.50 22.63
CA MET A 118 -1.46 -13.35 21.84
C MET A 118 -0.31 -12.60 22.51
N GLU A 119 -0.24 -12.58 23.84
CA GLU A 119 0.86 -12.00 24.63
C GLU A 119 2.22 -12.71 24.46
N LYS A 120 2.25 -13.97 24.02
CA LYS A 120 3.48 -14.77 23.92
C LYS A 120 4.32 -14.44 22.69
N ASP A 121 3.81 -13.61 21.78
CA ASP A 121 4.44 -13.25 20.49
C ASP A 121 4.89 -14.47 19.63
N GLN A 122 4.28 -15.64 19.85
CA GLN A 122 4.54 -16.87 19.10
C GLN A 122 3.51 -17.07 17.99
N ASP A 123 3.95 -17.49 16.81
CA ASP A 123 3.06 -17.86 15.71
C ASP A 123 3.42 -19.21 15.09
N MET A 124 2.41 -19.91 14.57
CA MET A 124 2.54 -21.26 14.05
C MET A 124 1.82 -21.37 12.72
N ALA A 125 2.53 -21.81 11.68
CA ALA A 125 1.93 -22.10 10.39
C ALA A 125 1.08 -23.38 10.46
N PHE A 126 -0.06 -23.39 9.76
CA PHE A 126 -0.88 -24.61 9.64
C PHE A 126 -0.53 -25.47 8.42
N SER A 127 0.36 -25.00 7.54
CA SER A 127 0.77 -25.73 6.35
C SER A 127 2.19 -25.40 5.92
N ALA A 128 2.85 -26.35 5.24
CA ALA A 128 4.16 -26.12 4.65
C ALA A 128 4.15 -24.98 3.61
N GLN A 129 3.01 -24.71 2.97
CA GLN A 129 2.84 -23.60 2.03
C GLN A 129 2.92 -22.24 2.73
N SER A 130 2.48 -22.15 3.98
CA SER A 130 2.57 -20.94 4.81
C SER A 130 4.01 -20.60 5.21
N ILE A 131 4.93 -21.57 5.10
CA ILE A 131 6.34 -21.43 5.48
C ILE A 131 7.22 -21.32 4.23
N ALA A 132 6.89 -22.06 3.18
CA ALA A 132 7.75 -22.21 2.00
C ALA A 132 8.14 -20.84 1.42
N PRO A 133 9.40 -20.68 1.00
CA PRO A 133 9.74 -19.57 0.11
C PRO A 133 8.84 -19.71 -1.11
N THR A 134 8.10 -18.65 -1.42
CA THR A 134 7.41 -18.53 -2.70
C THR A 134 8.50 -18.44 -3.76
N ASN A 135 9.06 -19.58 -4.16
CA ASN A 135 9.77 -19.68 -5.41
C ASN A 135 8.75 -19.23 -6.45
N PRO A 136 8.98 -18.12 -7.17
CA PRO A 136 8.12 -17.77 -8.27
C PRO A 136 8.18 -18.97 -9.22
N GLN A 137 7.05 -19.65 -9.39
CA GLN A 137 6.87 -20.69 -10.38
C GLN A 137 7.58 -20.19 -11.66
N PRO A 138 8.58 -20.90 -12.20
CA PRO A 138 9.21 -20.47 -13.42
C PRO A 138 8.09 -20.37 -14.45
N ALA A 139 7.84 -19.16 -14.94
CA ALA A 139 7.01 -18.98 -16.11
C ALA A 139 7.58 -19.93 -17.17
N LYS A 140 6.78 -20.90 -17.61
CA LYS A 140 7.12 -21.73 -18.77
C LYS A 140 7.24 -20.79 -19.96
N GLY A 141 8.45 -20.33 -20.24
CA GLY A 141 8.76 -19.37 -21.29
C GLY A 141 10.21 -18.93 -21.17
N GLY A 142 11.09 -19.56 -21.93
CA GLY A 142 12.51 -19.27 -21.97
C GLY A 142 12.78 -17.83 -22.37
N GLY A 143 13.31 -17.05 -21.43
CA GLY A 143 13.84 -15.72 -21.65
C GLY A 143 14.74 -15.34 -20.47
N LYS A 144 16.01 -15.02 -20.75
CA LYS A 144 16.99 -14.60 -19.75
C LYS A 144 16.43 -13.40 -18.94
N GLY A 145 16.23 -13.58 -17.64
CA GLY A 145 15.91 -12.49 -16.73
C GLY A 145 15.29 -12.95 -15.40
N LYS A 146 16.13 -13.31 -14.41
CA LYS A 146 15.71 -13.40 -13.00
C LYS A 146 15.22 -12.01 -12.54
N ARG A 147 13.91 -11.74 -12.51
CA ARG A 147 13.38 -10.42 -12.08
C ARG A 147 12.03 -10.44 -11.35
N SER A 148 11.64 -11.55 -10.71
CA SER A 148 10.32 -11.63 -10.03
C SER A 148 10.27 -11.04 -8.61
N GLY A 149 11.30 -10.31 -8.16
CA GLY A 149 11.39 -9.80 -6.78
C GLY A 149 12.14 -8.48 -6.56
N SER A 150 12.37 -7.65 -7.58
CA SER A 150 12.97 -6.33 -7.35
C SER A 150 11.92 -5.31 -6.91
N GLU A 151 12.29 -4.43 -5.98
CA GLU A 151 11.41 -3.46 -5.34
C GLU A 151 10.60 -2.57 -6.31
N PRO A 152 11.14 -2.13 -7.47
CA PRO A 152 10.38 -1.37 -8.45
C PRO A 152 9.18 -2.13 -9.04
N TRP A 153 9.26 -3.46 -9.17
CA TRP A 153 8.16 -4.26 -9.73
C TRP A 153 6.90 -4.23 -8.88
N ASN A 154 7.02 -3.92 -7.58
CA ASN A 154 5.87 -3.84 -6.68
C ASN A 154 4.89 -2.73 -7.10
N TYR A 155 5.35 -1.70 -7.82
CA TYR A 155 4.48 -0.65 -8.37
C TYR A 155 3.44 -1.19 -9.36
N PHE A 156 3.83 -2.15 -10.21
CA PHE A 156 2.96 -2.74 -11.22
C PHE A 156 2.03 -3.82 -10.67
N ARG A 157 2.24 -4.24 -9.42
CA ARG A 157 1.41 -5.25 -8.78
C ARG A 157 0.24 -4.59 -8.06
N PRO A 158 -0.96 -5.19 -8.08
CA PRO A 158 -2.00 -4.77 -7.16
C PRO A 158 -1.50 -4.98 -5.74
N TYR A 159 -1.93 -4.11 -4.81
CA TYR A 159 -1.70 -4.40 -3.40
C TYR A 159 -2.36 -5.73 -3.04
N PRO A 160 -1.72 -6.51 -2.16
CA PRO A 160 -2.23 -7.82 -1.79
C PRO A 160 -3.59 -7.68 -1.10
N ARG A 161 -4.44 -8.70 -1.29
CA ARG A 161 -5.71 -8.85 -0.59
C ARG A 161 -5.59 -10.04 0.37
N LEU A 162 -6.22 -9.91 1.53
CA LEU A 162 -6.27 -11.00 2.51
C LEU A 162 -7.05 -12.18 1.93
N GLN A 163 -6.55 -13.39 2.19
CA GLN A 163 -7.26 -14.63 1.93
C GLN A 163 -7.84 -15.12 3.27
N MET A 164 -9.15 -14.95 3.45
CA MET A 164 -9.84 -15.29 4.70
C MET A 164 -10.52 -16.67 4.64
N THR A 165 -10.17 -17.53 3.67
CA THR A 165 -10.81 -18.84 3.51
C THR A 165 -10.29 -19.89 4.48
N LEU A 166 -9.02 -19.75 4.86
CA LEU A 166 -8.33 -20.62 5.81
C LEU A 166 -7.20 -19.78 6.41
N PRO A 167 -7.09 -19.68 7.74
CA PRO A 167 -5.97 -18.97 8.34
C PRO A 167 -4.65 -19.66 7.98
N GLU A 168 -3.66 -18.88 7.55
CA GLU A 168 -2.34 -19.42 7.22
C GLU A 168 -1.53 -19.76 8.48
N THR A 169 -1.85 -19.10 9.60
CA THR A 169 -1.18 -19.26 10.89
C THR A 169 -2.15 -19.19 12.07
N LEU A 170 -1.71 -19.68 13.24
CA LEU A 170 -2.51 -19.71 14.46
C LEU A 170 -2.90 -18.31 14.92
N ARG A 171 -1.99 -17.34 14.97
CA ARG A 171 -2.34 -15.97 15.39
C ARG A 171 -3.40 -15.35 14.48
N LEU A 172 -3.27 -15.53 13.17
CA LEU A 172 -4.26 -15.03 12.21
C LEU A 172 -5.62 -15.73 12.38
N GLY A 173 -5.61 -17.03 12.64
CA GLY A 173 -6.82 -17.79 12.99
C GLY A 173 -7.49 -17.30 14.27
N LEU A 174 -6.72 -16.97 15.30
CA LEU A 174 -7.26 -16.44 16.56
C LEU A 174 -7.82 -15.01 16.42
N LEU A 175 -7.23 -14.18 15.56
CA LEU A 175 -7.82 -12.89 15.16
C LEU A 175 -9.18 -13.10 14.48
N GLU A 176 -9.27 -14.08 13.57
CA GLU A 176 -10.52 -14.42 12.91
C GLU A 176 -11.58 -14.94 13.89
N VAL A 177 -11.20 -15.83 14.81
CA VAL A 177 -12.10 -16.32 15.89
C VAL A 177 -12.64 -15.14 16.70
N THR A 178 -11.75 -14.25 17.16
CA THR A 178 -12.13 -13.06 17.93
C THR A 178 -13.07 -12.16 17.13
N THR A 179 -12.84 -12.04 15.82
CA THR A 179 -13.72 -11.30 14.91
C THR A 179 -15.12 -11.90 14.80
N HIS A 180 -15.23 -13.23 14.75
CA HIS A 180 -16.52 -13.91 14.67
C HIS A 180 -17.28 -13.93 16.00
N ILE A 181 -16.58 -13.89 17.14
CA ILE A 181 -17.20 -13.67 18.45
C ILE A 181 -17.89 -12.28 18.48
N GLY A 182 -17.18 -11.24 18.03
CA GLY A 182 -17.78 -9.94 17.66
C GLY A 182 -18.45 -9.14 18.79
N THR A 183 -18.27 -9.52 20.05
CA THR A 183 -18.75 -8.76 21.21
C THR A 183 -17.87 -7.56 21.51
N SER A 184 -18.32 -6.65 22.37
CA SER A 184 -17.49 -5.52 22.83
C SER A 184 -16.21 -5.98 23.54
N ALA A 185 -16.23 -7.14 24.21
CA ALA A 185 -15.03 -7.72 24.80
C ALA A 185 -14.05 -8.22 23.73
N ALA A 186 -14.56 -8.84 22.66
CA ALA A 186 -13.75 -9.25 21.52
C ALA A 186 -13.16 -8.05 20.77
N GLU A 187 -13.94 -6.99 20.59
CA GLU A 187 -13.46 -5.72 20.02
C GLU A 187 -12.32 -5.11 20.85
N ALA A 188 -12.49 -5.07 22.18
CA ALA A 188 -11.46 -4.58 23.09
C ALA A 188 -10.15 -5.38 22.97
N LEU A 189 -10.25 -6.71 22.87
CA LEU A 189 -9.08 -7.58 22.65
C LEU A 189 -8.41 -7.30 21.30
N LEU A 190 -9.17 -7.12 20.21
CA LEU A 190 -8.59 -6.76 18.90
C LEU A 190 -7.86 -5.42 18.94
N LEU A 191 -8.41 -4.43 19.66
CA LEU A 191 -7.76 -3.13 19.86
C LEU A 191 -6.47 -3.25 20.67
N GLU A 192 -6.47 -4.07 21.72
CA GLU A 192 -5.27 -4.36 22.51
C GLU A 192 -4.18 -5.00 21.65
N VAL A 193 -4.54 -5.97 20.80
CA VAL A 193 -3.59 -6.58 19.86
C VAL A 193 -3.09 -5.55 18.85
N LEU A 194 -3.95 -4.67 18.32
CA LEU A 194 -3.55 -3.60 17.40
C LEU A 194 -2.51 -2.65 18.01
N GLU A 195 -2.68 -2.31 19.28
CA GLU A 195 -1.78 -1.39 19.99
C GLU A 195 -0.41 -2.03 20.28
N ASN A 196 -0.35 -3.36 20.35
CA ASN A 196 0.84 -4.10 20.74
C ASN A 196 1.55 -4.83 19.58
N THR A 197 0.86 -5.07 18.46
CA THR A 197 1.43 -5.84 17.36
C THR A 197 2.49 -5.06 16.60
N GLY A 198 3.63 -5.71 16.38
CA GLY A 198 4.62 -5.24 15.41
C GLY A 198 4.37 -5.75 13.99
N ARG A 199 3.35 -6.61 13.76
CA ARG A 199 3.21 -7.40 12.52
C ARG A 199 2.28 -6.73 11.52
N GLY A 200 2.82 -6.33 10.38
CA GLY A 200 2.02 -5.65 9.36
C GLY A 200 0.89 -6.49 8.77
N VAL A 201 1.01 -7.82 8.71
CA VAL A 201 -0.09 -8.69 8.30
C VAL A 201 -1.22 -8.72 9.35
N GLU A 202 -0.89 -8.70 10.64
CA GLU A 202 -1.91 -8.64 11.70
C GLU A 202 -2.68 -7.33 11.65
N VAL A 203 -1.99 -6.20 11.41
CA VAL A 203 -2.67 -4.90 11.23
C VAL A 203 -3.71 -4.96 10.11
N ALA A 204 -3.45 -5.70 9.03
CA ALA A 204 -4.42 -5.87 7.95
C ALA A 204 -5.63 -6.72 8.36
N TYR A 205 -5.40 -7.81 9.11
CA TYR A 205 -6.50 -8.61 9.67
C TYR A 205 -7.33 -7.80 10.68
N LEU A 206 -6.66 -7.04 11.55
CA LEU A 206 -7.28 -6.18 12.55
C LEU A 206 -8.08 -5.05 11.91
N GLU A 207 -7.57 -4.47 10.82
CA GLU A 207 -8.31 -3.49 10.02
C GLU A 207 -9.63 -4.06 9.53
N LEU A 208 -9.60 -5.24 8.90
CA LEU A 208 -10.81 -5.91 8.42
C LEU A 208 -11.76 -6.28 9.57
N ALA A 209 -11.21 -6.80 10.67
CA ALA A 209 -11.97 -7.22 11.84
C ALA A 209 -12.72 -6.06 12.51
N LEU A 210 -12.00 -4.97 12.80
CA LEU A 210 -12.57 -3.79 13.44
C LEU A 210 -13.58 -3.10 12.52
N GLN A 211 -13.36 -3.08 11.20
CA GLN A 211 -14.36 -2.57 10.26
C GLN A 211 -15.62 -3.44 10.19
N LYS A 212 -15.51 -4.75 10.45
CA LYS A 212 -16.67 -5.65 10.49
C LYS A 212 -17.48 -5.46 11.77
N ILE A 213 -16.82 -5.26 12.91
CA ILE A 213 -17.47 -5.12 14.23
C ILE A 213 -18.01 -3.71 14.44
N SER A 214 -17.18 -2.70 14.17
CA SER A 214 -17.47 -1.29 14.44
C SER A 214 -16.97 -0.41 13.26
N PRO A 215 -17.75 -0.36 12.16
CA PRO A 215 -17.38 0.38 10.96
C PRO A 215 -16.92 1.81 11.24
N ASP A 216 -15.81 2.20 10.62
CA ASP A 216 -15.18 3.52 10.68
C ASP A 216 -14.72 4.02 12.06
N GLN A 217 -15.06 3.36 13.17
CA GLN A 217 -14.79 3.87 14.53
C GLN A 217 -13.28 3.94 14.86
N HIS A 218 -12.49 2.98 14.37
CA HIS A 218 -11.08 2.81 14.76
C HIS A 218 -10.08 3.15 13.65
N VAL A 219 -10.54 3.78 12.57
CA VAL A 219 -9.70 4.07 11.39
C VAL A 219 -8.45 4.86 11.76
N GLU A 220 -8.57 5.90 12.59
CA GLU A 220 -7.42 6.72 12.99
C GLU A 220 -6.35 5.92 13.77
N LYS A 221 -6.78 5.00 14.66
CA LYS A 221 -5.86 4.13 15.39
C LYS A 221 -5.15 3.16 14.44
N ILE A 222 -5.89 2.55 13.53
CA ILE A 222 -5.34 1.64 12.51
C ILE A 222 -4.33 2.39 11.63
N LEU A 223 -4.66 3.60 11.18
CA LEU A 223 -3.76 4.43 10.38
C LEU A 223 -2.52 4.87 11.17
N ALA A 224 -2.66 5.21 12.46
CA ALA A 224 -1.53 5.53 13.31
C ALA A 224 -0.53 4.37 13.39
N VAL A 225 -1.00 3.16 13.71
CA VAL A 225 -0.15 1.96 13.78
C VAL A 225 0.43 1.61 12.40
N THR A 226 -0.36 1.71 11.33
CA THR A 226 0.09 1.45 9.95
C THR A 226 1.26 2.36 9.57
N ARG A 227 1.14 3.67 9.85
CA ARG A 227 2.19 4.66 9.59
C ARG A 227 3.44 4.40 10.42
N GLU A 228 3.26 4.08 11.70
CA GLU A 228 4.36 3.76 12.62
C GLU A 228 5.16 2.56 12.10
N LEU A 229 4.49 1.46 11.76
CA LEU A 229 5.15 0.27 11.20
C LEU A 229 5.85 0.55 9.87
N LEU A 230 5.25 1.31 8.96
CA LEU A 230 5.88 1.65 7.67
C LEU A 230 7.09 2.59 7.82
N ALA A 231 7.11 3.46 8.83
CA ALA A 231 8.22 4.36 9.09
C ALA A 231 9.44 3.64 9.70
N ILE A 232 9.20 2.52 10.39
CA ILE A 232 10.25 1.74 11.06
C ILE A 232 10.66 0.48 10.29
N ALA A 233 9.82 -0.03 9.40
CA ALA A 233 10.02 -1.34 8.78
C ALA A 233 11.32 -1.37 7.95
N PRO A 234 12.31 -2.23 8.31
CA PRO A 234 13.34 -2.62 7.36
C PRO A 234 12.71 -3.44 6.22
N ASP A 235 13.45 -3.63 5.13
CA ASP A 235 13.02 -4.48 4.02
C ASP A 235 12.78 -5.92 4.53
N ALA A 236 11.51 -6.28 4.75
CA ALA A 236 11.07 -7.53 5.38
C ALA A 236 11.30 -8.81 4.54
N ASN A 237 12.26 -8.80 3.62
CA ASN A 237 12.67 -9.97 2.85
C ASN A 237 13.86 -10.66 3.54
N THR A 238 13.72 -10.99 4.81
CA THR A 238 14.62 -11.94 5.48
C THR A 238 14.13 -13.36 5.22
N GLU A 239 15.05 -14.28 4.92
CA GLU A 239 14.73 -15.68 4.60
C GLU A 239 14.01 -16.43 5.75
N ALA A 240 14.08 -15.89 6.98
CA ALA A 240 13.43 -16.44 8.17
C ALA A 240 11.95 -16.05 8.35
N SER A 241 11.39 -15.20 7.49
CA SER A 241 10.00 -14.71 7.62
C SER A 241 8.97 -15.66 7.01
N LEU A 242 7.84 -15.88 7.71
CA LEU A 242 6.68 -16.62 7.19
C LEU A 242 6.20 -16.04 5.86
N ALA A 243 5.56 -16.88 5.03
CA ALA A 243 5.11 -16.45 3.71
C ALA A 243 4.15 -15.26 3.74
N VAL A 244 3.28 -15.22 4.76
CA VAL A 244 2.36 -14.11 5.02
C VAL A 244 3.07 -12.79 5.30
N ASP A 245 4.18 -12.82 6.04
CA ASP A 245 4.89 -11.62 6.51
C ASP A 245 5.68 -10.95 5.38
N ARG A 246 6.08 -11.70 4.34
CA ARG A 246 6.76 -11.14 3.15
C ARG A 246 5.88 -10.14 2.38
N ARG A 247 4.56 -10.17 2.57
CA ARG A 247 3.61 -9.22 1.96
C ARG A 247 3.16 -8.11 2.91
N ALA A 248 3.67 -8.07 4.14
CA ALA A 248 3.25 -7.15 5.19
C ALA A 248 3.28 -5.68 4.73
N ARG A 249 4.38 -5.23 4.12
CA ARG A 249 4.48 -3.84 3.61
C ARG A 249 3.40 -3.53 2.56
N GLY A 250 3.15 -4.48 1.66
CA GLY A 250 2.08 -4.35 0.66
C GLY A 250 0.70 -4.20 1.29
N TYR A 251 0.39 -4.95 2.34
CA TYR A 251 -0.86 -4.80 3.09
C TYR A 251 -0.97 -3.44 3.79
N LEU A 252 0.09 -2.99 4.47
CA LEU A 252 0.10 -1.70 5.15
C LEU A 252 -0.13 -0.53 4.17
N TYR A 253 0.52 -0.55 3.00
CA TYR A 253 0.23 0.44 1.96
C TYR A 253 -1.18 0.32 1.38
N ALA A 254 -1.74 -0.89 1.31
CA ALA A 254 -3.13 -1.10 0.90
C ALA A 254 -4.10 -0.36 1.82
N ILE A 255 -3.86 -0.40 3.14
CA ILE A 255 -4.64 0.31 4.15
C ILE A 255 -4.53 1.82 3.92
N LEU A 256 -3.31 2.36 3.79
CA LEU A 256 -3.12 3.79 3.54
C LEU A 256 -3.84 4.27 2.27
N VAL A 257 -3.81 3.46 1.19
CA VAL A 257 -4.53 3.77 -0.04
C VAL A 257 -6.05 3.66 0.12
N LYS A 258 -6.55 2.63 0.82
CA LYS A 258 -7.99 2.44 1.08
C LYS A 258 -8.59 3.68 1.74
N TYR A 259 -7.90 4.23 2.74
CA TYR A 259 -8.36 5.39 3.50
C TYR A 259 -7.85 6.73 3.00
N LYS A 260 -7.13 6.76 1.85
CA LYS A 260 -6.54 7.97 1.27
C LYS A 260 -5.71 8.79 2.28
N ASP A 261 -4.95 8.10 3.12
CA ASP A 261 -4.15 8.76 4.17
C ASP A 261 -3.13 9.71 3.56
N ARG A 262 -3.31 11.02 3.72
CA ARG A 262 -2.34 12.03 3.26
C ARG A 262 -1.28 12.33 4.32
N VAL A 263 -1.45 11.88 5.56
CA VAL A 263 -0.53 12.21 6.65
C VAL A 263 0.82 11.52 6.47
N PHE A 264 0.86 10.31 5.89
CA PHE A 264 2.12 9.60 5.63
C PHE A 264 2.93 10.15 4.45
N VAL A 265 2.38 11.09 3.64
CA VAL A 265 3.03 11.60 2.42
C VAL A 265 4.47 12.12 2.65
N PRO A 266 4.77 12.96 3.65
CA PRO A 266 6.14 13.46 3.86
C PRO A 266 7.14 12.35 4.20
N THR A 267 6.69 11.29 4.89
CA THR A 267 7.52 10.12 5.18
C THR A 267 7.72 9.28 3.92
N ALA A 268 6.64 9.01 3.18
CA ALA A 268 6.68 8.29 1.92
C ALA A 268 7.61 8.96 0.88
N GLN A 269 7.60 10.29 0.78
CA GLN A 269 8.53 11.03 -0.10
C GLN A 269 10.00 10.68 0.19
N LYS A 270 10.37 10.57 1.47
CA LYS A 270 11.74 10.21 1.89
C LYS A 270 12.07 8.74 1.62
N LEU A 271 11.06 7.87 1.60
CA LEU A 271 11.19 6.43 1.35
C LEU A 271 11.15 6.05 -0.13
N LEU A 272 10.73 6.96 -1.02
CA LEU A 272 10.51 6.67 -2.45
C LEU A 272 11.79 6.21 -3.15
N VAL A 273 12.91 6.89 -2.90
CA VAL A 273 14.23 6.55 -3.46
C VAL A 273 15.21 6.41 -2.30
N ARG A 274 15.68 5.18 -2.09
CA ARG A 274 16.61 4.85 -1.01
C ARG A 274 18.00 5.44 -1.25
N ALA A 275 18.84 5.41 -0.21
CA ALA A 275 20.19 5.96 -0.26
C ALA A 275 21.05 5.32 -1.37
N ASP A 276 20.83 4.04 -1.65
CA ASP A 276 21.49 3.25 -2.70
C ASP A 276 20.90 3.46 -4.11
N GLY A 277 19.88 4.32 -4.26
CA GLY A 277 19.20 4.56 -5.52
C GLY A 277 18.07 3.58 -5.84
N THR A 278 17.78 2.62 -4.97
CA THR A 278 16.67 1.68 -5.15
C THR A 278 15.33 2.43 -5.02
N LEU A 279 14.49 2.32 -6.06
CA LEU A 279 13.13 2.85 -6.06
C LEU A 279 12.18 1.88 -5.33
N ASP A 280 11.39 2.43 -4.41
CA ASP A 280 10.35 1.69 -3.71
C ASP A 280 9.02 1.68 -4.48
N GLY A 281 8.67 0.54 -5.07
CA GLY A 281 7.46 0.41 -5.87
C GLY A 281 6.16 0.52 -5.07
N HIS A 282 6.14 0.13 -3.79
CA HIS A 282 4.94 0.27 -2.96
C HIS A 282 4.70 1.73 -2.60
N VAL A 283 5.76 2.45 -2.25
CA VAL A 283 5.74 3.91 -1.99
C VAL A 283 5.27 4.66 -3.22
N LEU A 284 5.83 4.36 -4.39
CA LEU A 284 5.43 4.98 -5.66
C LEU A 284 3.94 4.77 -5.94
N GLY A 285 3.45 3.54 -5.76
CA GLY A 285 2.03 3.20 -5.93
C GLY A 285 1.13 3.97 -4.96
N TYR A 286 1.58 4.16 -3.72
CA TYR A 286 0.83 4.87 -2.68
C TYR A 286 0.75 6.35 -2.98
N LEU A 287 1.89 7.00 -3.24
CA LEU A 287 1.96 8.43 -3.56
C LEU A 287 1.08 8.74 -4.77
N ARG A 288 1.19 7.95 -5.84
CA ARG A 288 0.34 8.11 -7.02
C ARG A 288 -1.14 8.02 -6.67
N ARG A 289 -1.58 6.94 -6.01
CA ARG A 289 -3.00 6.67 -5.77
C ARG A 289 -3.65 7.63 -4.76
N VAL A 290 -2.90 8.08 -3.74
CA VAL A 290 -3.43 8.96 -2.67
C VAL A 290 -3.45 10.42 -3.09
N LEU A 291 -2.40 10.88 -3.79
CA LEU A 291 -2.28 12.27 -4.19
C LEU A 291 -2.90 12.57 -5.56
N GLY A 292 -3.08 11.56 -6.42
CA GLY A 292 -3.54 11.82 -7.79
C GLY A 292 -2.53 12.67 -8.54
N ALA A 293 -3.00 13.67 -9.29
CA ALA A 293 -2.16 14.62 -10.01
C ALA A 293 -1.25 15.45 -9.07
N ASP A 294 -1.61 15.62 -7.80
CA ASP A 294 -0.77 16.30 -6.78
C ASP A 294 0.55 15.54 -6.54
N ALA A 295 0.66 14.27 -6.95
CA ALA A 295 1.89 13.49 -6.86
C ALA A 295 2.98 13.98 -7.84
N ILE A 296 2.60 14.61 -8.95
CA ILE A 296 3.49 14.84 -10.10
C ILE A 296 4.80 15.54 -9.73
N PRO A 297 4.83 16.61 -8.92
CA PRO A 297 6.09 17.25 -8.53
C PRO A 297 7.05 16.29 -7.83
N ILE A 298 6.54 15.41 -6.96
CA ILE A 298 7.32 14.40 -6.24
C ILE A 298 7.88 13.37 -7.23
N LEU A 299 7.03 12.91 -8.15
CA LEU A 299 7.42 11.91 -9.14
C LEU A 299 8.44 12.46 -10.14
N GLN A 300 8.33 13.74 -10.52
CA GLN A 300 9.31 14.42 -11.36
C GLN A 300 10.68 14.53 -10.69
N THR A 301 10.72 14.79 -9.37
CA THR A 301 11.97 14.72 -8.61
C THR A 301 12.62 13.35 -8.74
N ALA A 302 11.84 12.26 -8.63
CA ALA A 302 12.35 10.91 -8.81
C ALA A 302 12.78 10.61 -10.26
N ILE A 303 12.08 11.12 -11.29
CA ILE A 303 12.52 10.98 -12.70
C ILE A 303 13.91 11.56 -12.93
N ASN A 304 14.20 12.68 -12.27
CA ASN A 304 15.46 13.41 -12.40
C ASN A 304 16.52 12.99 -11.37
N ASP A 305 16.25 11.96 -10.57
CA ASP A 305 17.20 11.46 -9.57
C ASP A 305 18.22 10.52 -10.21
N ASN A 306 19.44 11.02 -10.39
CA ASN A 306 20.55 10.30 -11.01
C ASN A 306 20.99 9.04 -10.24
N ARG A 307 20.51 8.83 -9.00
CA ARG A 307 20.77 7.59 -8.24
C ARG A 307 19.96 6.42 -8.78
N ILE A 308 18.80 6.69 -9.39
CA ILE A 308 18.02 5.64 -10.05
C ILE A 308 18.73 5.27 -11.34
N THR A 309 19.16 4.02 -11.44
CA THR A 309 19.88 3.49 -12.61
C THR A 309 19.23 2.24 -13.21
N ASP A 310 18.28 1.62 -12.50
CA ASP A 310 17.55 0.45 -12.98
C ASP A 310 16.47 0.85 -14.00
N ASP A 311 16.46 0.18 -15.15
CA ASP A 311 15.51 0.45 -16.23
C ASP A 311 14.05 0.25 -15.80
N VAL A 312 13.77 -0.72 -14.92
CA VAL A 312 12.40 -0.96 -14.41
C VAL A 312 11.97 0.18 -13.50
N ALA A 313 12.87 0.70 -12.67
CA ALA A 313 12.62 1.88 -11.85
C ALA A 313 12.34 3.13 -12.70
N HIS A 314 13.17 3.40 -13.71
CA HIS A 314 12.93 4.51 -14.66
C HIS A 314 11.59 4.37 -15.39
N TYR A 315 11.26 3.14 -15.82
CA TYR A 315 9.99 2.85 -16.46
C TYR A 315 8.82 3.08 -15.50
N ALA A 316 8.93 2.64 -14.24
CA ALA A 316 7.89 2.78 -13.21
C ALA A 316 7.57 4.24 -12.86
N VAL A 317 8.59 5.08 -12.62
CA VAL A 317 8.32 6.49 -12.26
C VAL A 317 7.71 7.26 -13.44
N ARG A 318 8.20 7.03 -14.67
CA ARG A 318 7.58 7.63 -15.86
C ARG A 318 6.14 7.16 -16.03
N ASP A 319 5.89 5.86 -15.91
CA ASP A 319 4.54 5.29 -15.98
C ASP A 319 3.59 5.91 -14.95
N ALA A 320 4.08 6.18 -13.72
CA ALA A 320 3.31 6.80 -12.66
C ALA A 320 2.87 8.22 -12.99
N VAL A 321 3.73 9.03 -13.61
CA VAL A 321 3.37 10.38 -14.09
C VAL A 321 2.42 10.32 -15.28
N LEU A 322 2.67 9.40 -16.22
CA LEU A 322 1.86 9.25 -17.44
C LEU A 322 0.43 8.75 -17.19
N HIS A 323 0.07 8.40 -15.95
CA HIS A 323 -1.33 8.20 -15.57
C HIS A 323 -2.19 9.46 -15.68
N TYR A 324 -1.57 10.64 -15.68
CA TYR A 324 -2.25 11.93 -15.62
C TYR A 324 -2.19 12.72 -16.94
N ILE A 325 -1.91 12.05 -18.06
CA ILE A 325 -1.96 12.71 -19.37
C ILE A 325 -3.40 13.13 -19.70
N GLY A 326 -3.53 14.32 -20.29
CA GLY A 326 -4.80 15.00 -20.52
C GLY A 326 -5.38 15.73 -19.30
N GLU A 327 -4.80 15.52 -18.11
CA GLU A 327 -5.17 16.19 -16.86
C GLU A 327 -4.06 17.10 -16.32
N SER A 328 -2.81 16.83 -16.70
CA SER A 328 -1.64 17.58 -16.25
C SER A 328 -0.70 17.96 -17.40
N PRO A 329 -0.41 19.25 -17.60
CA PRO A 329 0.56 19.71 -18.60
C PRO A 329 1.96 19.10 -18.42
N ALA A 330 2.35 18.82 -17.17
CA ALA A 330 3.62 18.18 -16.86
C ALA A 330 3.66 16.71 -17.32
N ALA A 331 2.55 15.99 -17.21
CA ALA A 331 2.44 14.62 -17.72
C ALA A 331 2.40 14.61 -19.25
N ASP A 332 1.69 15.56 -19.86
CA ASP A 332 1.62 15.76 -21.31
C ASP A 332 3.01 16.03 -21.91
N ALA A 333 3.77 16.94 -21.29
CA ALA A 333 5.14 17.23 -21.69
C ALA A 333 6.05 15.98 -21.58
N LEU A 334 5.92 15.21 -20.49
CA LEU A 334 6.68 13.97 -20.32
C LEU A 334 6.30 12.91 -21.36
N LEU A 335 5.04 12.83 -21.77
CA LEU A 335 4.59 11.92 -22.82
C LEU A 335 5.30 12.24 -24.14
N LEU A 336 5.26 13.50 -24.56
CA LEU A 336 5.92 13.97 -25.78
C LEU A 336 7.43 13.73 -25.73
N GLN A 337 8.06 14.03 -24.58
CA GLN A 337 9.48 13.73 -24.37
C GLN A 337 9.77 12.22 -24.50
N THR A 338 8.93 11.36 -23.90
CA THR A 338 9.11 9.90 -23.96
C THR A 338 9.00 9.39 -25.40
N VAL A 339 8.11 9.97 -26.21
CA VAL A 339 8.01 9.64 -27.65
C VAL A 339 9.27 10.07 -28.39
N ARG A 340 9.75 11.30 -28.18
CA ARG A 340 10.98 11.82 -28.80
C ARG A 340 12.19 10.96 -28.44
N ASP A 341 12.36 10.62 -27.16
CA ASP A 341 13.42 9.75 -26.67
C ASP A 341 13.35 8.35 -27.31
N GLY A 342 12.14 7.81 -27.45
CA GLY A 342 11.92 6.52 -28.10
C GLY A 342 12.22 6.54 -29.59
N LEU A 343 11.92 7.65 -30.28
CA LEU A 343 12.20 7.83 -31.70
C LEU A 343 13.70 8.05 -31.96
N ALA A 344 14.38 8.79 -31.07
CA ALA A 344 15.83 8.99 -31.14
C ALA A 344 16.64 7.69 -30.95
N ARG A 345 16.02 6.66 -30.34
CA ARG A 345 16.61 5.32 -30.15
C ARG A 345 16.32 4.35 -31.31
N GLN A 346 15.64 4.79 -32.35
CA GLN A 346 15.37 3.96 -33.52
C GLN A 346 16.65 3.82 -34.36
N GLU A 347 16.82 2.67 -35.00
CA GLU A 347 17.85 2.52 -36.03
C GLU A 347 17.46 3.35 -37.26
N GLU A 348 18.44 4.04 -37.84
CA GLU A 348 18.23 4.81 -39.07
C GLU A 348 17.78 3.87 -40.20
N ASN A 349 16.62 4.15 -40.80
CA ASN A 349 15.94 3.32 -41.81
C ASN A 349 15.50 1.92 -41.34
N GLY A 350 15.53 1.65 -40.03
CA GLY A 350 15.04 0.40 -39.44
C GLY A 350 13.52 0.34 -39.31
N ARG A 351 12.98 -0.87 -39.07
CA ARG A 351 11.57 -1.03 -38.68
C ARG A 351 11.35 -0.39 -37.31
N LEU A 352 10.19 0.24 -37.10
CA LEU A 352 9.84 0.83 -35.80
C LEU A 352 9.94 -0.21 -34.68
N ASN A 353 10.82 0.05 -33.73
CA ASN A 353 10.92 -0.69 -32.48
C ASN A 353 9.78 -0.29 -31.56
N TRP A 354 8.70 -1.07 -31.60
CA TRP A 354 7.54 -0.88 -30.73
C TRP A 354 7.84 -1.04 -29.24
N GLY A 355 8.94 -1.69 -28.87
CA GLY A 355 9.34 -1.88 -27.47
C GLY A 355 9.57 -0.56 -26.74
N VAL A 356 10.27 0.39 -27.38
CA VAL A 356 10.51 1.73 -26.80
C VAL A 356 9.27 2.64 -26.87
N MET A 357 8.32 2.33 -27.76
CA MET A 357 7.03 3.04 -27.87
C MET A 357 5.95 2.50 -26.93
N LYS A 358 6.19 1.36 -26.27
CA LYS A 358 5.18 0.69 -25.45
C LYS A 358 4.61 1.60 -24.37
N LEU A 359 5.47 2.31 -23.62
CA LEU A 359 5.04 3.18 -22.52
C LEU A 359 4.14 4.35 -22.98
N PRO A 360 4.56 5.22 -23.91
CA PRO A 360 3.73 6.36 -24.33
C PRO A 360 2.43 5.91 -25.00
N LEU A 361 2.45 4.84 -25.80
CA LEU A 361 1.23 4.31 -26.42
C LEU A 361 0.28 3.72 -25.36
N GLN A 362 0.79 2.93 -24.42
CA GLN A 362 -0.03 2.40 -23.33
C GLN A 362 -0.65 3.51 -22.47
N ALA A 363 0.06 4.62 -22.25
CA ALA A 363 -0.48 5.77 -21.53
C ALA A 363 -1.68 6.39 -22.27
N LEU A 364 -1.54 6.61 -23.59
CA LEU A 364 -2.61 7.17 -24.43
C LEU A 364 -3.90 6.33 -24.40
N TYR A 365 -3.79 5.00 -24.46
CA TYR A 365 -4.93 4.06 -24.39
C TYR A 365 -5.46 3.80 -22.97
N ARG A 366 -4.86 4.36 -21.93
CA ARG A 366 -5.16 3.96 -20.55
C ARG A 366 -6.57 4.39 -20.13
N ASN A 367 -7.36 3.43 -19.66
CA ASN A 367 -8.67 3.61 -19.03
C ASN A 367 -9.63 4.48 -19.86
N LEU A 368 -9.65 4.35 -21.19
CA LEU A 368 -10.50 5.19 -22.08
C LEU A 368 -11.97 5.26 -21.61
N GLY A 369 -12.53 4.13 -21.20
CA GLY A 369 -13.92 4.06 -20.70
C GLY A 369 -14.18 4.74 -19.35
N GLU A 370 -13.15 5.20 -18.64
CA GLU A 370 -13.26 5.88 -17.34
C GLU A 370 -12.86 7.36 -17.41
N GLN A 371 -12.22 7.80 -18.51
CA GLN A 371 -11.75 9.19 -18.64
C GLN A 371 -12.90 10.19 -18.84
N SER A 372 -12.66 11.43 -18.40
CA SER A 372 -13.53 12.57 -18.70
C SER A 372 -13.45 12.97 -20.18
N ALA A 373 -14.50 13.60 -20.70
CA ALA A 373 -14.49 14.12 -22.07
C ALA A 373 -13.33 15.09 -22.34
N ASP A 374 -12.98 15.92 -21.35
CA ASP A 374 -11.87 16.87 -21.47
C ASP A 374 -10.50 16.19 -21.53
N SER A 375 -10.29 15.15 -20.71
CA SER A 375 -9.07 14.32 -20.75
C SER A 375 -8.94 13.60 -22.10
N LEU A 376 -10.05 13.03 -22.62
CA LEU A 376 -10.07 12.40 -23.94
C LEU A 376 -9.71 13.39 -25.06
N ARG A 377 -10.32 14.58 -25.08
CA ARG A 377 -9.98 15.64 -26.06
C ARG A 377 -8.53 16.11 -25.94
N ALA A 378 -8.01 16.22 -24.72
CA ALA A 378 -6.61 16.57 -24.50
C ALA A 378 -5.68 15.48 -25.06
N ARG A 379 -6.00 14.20 -24.87
CA ARG A 379 -5.25 13.09 -25.47
C ARG A 379 -5.32 13.07 -26.99
N GLN A 380 -6.46 13.40 -27.60
CA GLN A 380 -6.56 13.56 -29.07
C GLN A 380 -5.60 14.65 -29.56
N ARG A 381 -5.52 15.79 -28.86
CA ARG A 381 -4.57 16.85 -29.18
C ARG A 381 -3.11 16.37 -29.08
N LEU A 382 -2.77 15.57 -28.06
CA LEU A 382 -1.43 14.99 -27.93
C LEU A 382 -1.12 14.02 -29.08
N VAL A 383 -2.09 13.19 -29.48
CA VAL A 383 -1.96 12.26 -30.62
C VAL A 383 -1.69 13.03 -31.90
N GLN A 384 -2.46 14.09 -32.16
CA GLN A 384 -2.27 14.94 -33.33
C GLN A 384 -0.89 15.62 -33.29
N GLN A 385 -0.49 16.17 -32.14
CA GLN A 385 0.82 16.79 -31.99
C GLN A 385 1.97 15.81 -32.27
N ILE A 386 1.87 14.56 -31.79
CA ILE A 386 2.89 13.54 -32.07
C ILE A 386 2.99 13.26 -33.58
N ARG A 387 1.85 13.22 -34.28
CA ARG A 387 1.80 12.99 -35.74
C ARG A 387 2.39 14.17 -36.52
N ASP A 388 2.15 15.39 -36.06
CA ASP A 388 2.65 16.61 -36.70
C ASP A 388 4.15 16.80 -36.47
N GLU A 389 4.68 16.42 -35.31
CA GLU A 389 6.10 16.55 -34.96
C GLU A 389 7.00 15.50 -35.63
N HIS A 390 6.44 14.37 -36.08
CA HIS A 390 7.23 13.20 -36.48
C HIS A 390 6.74 12.54 -37.76
N ASP A 391 7.61 12.52 -38.77
CA ASP A 391 7.38 11.82 -40.04
C ASP A 391 7.77 10.33 -39.93
N ASN A 392 6.95 9.55 -39.23
CA ASN A 392 7.08 8.09 -39.16
C ASN A 392 5.76 7.41 -39.50
N GLN A 393 5.68 6.82 -40.70
CA GLN A 393 4.43 6.21 -41.20
C GLN A 393 3.88 5.12 -40.27
N SER A 394 4.74 4.23 -39.77
CA SER A 394 4.29 3.13 -38.89
C SER A 394 3.72 3.63 -37.56
N LEU A 395 4.33 4.68 -36.99
CA LEU A 395 3.81 5.34 -35.80
C LEU A 395 2.48 6.05 -36.11
N SER A 396 2.43 6.81 -37.21
CA SER A 396 1.23 7.53 -37.65
C SER A 396 0.04 6.59 -37.85
N ASP A 397 0.22 5.46 -38.52
CA ASP A 397 -0.81 4.44 -38.71
C ASP A 397 -1.33 3.88 -37.37
N GLY A 398 -0.44 3.70 -36.39
CA GLY A 398 -0.80 3.27 -35.04
C GLY A 398 -1.60 4.32 -34.28
N LEU A 399 -1.24 5.59 -34.45
CA LEU A 399 -1.90 6.74 -33.82
C LEU A 399 -3.27 7.06 -34.43
N VAL A 400 -3.47 6.85 -35.73
CA VAL A 400 -4.80 6.95 -36.37
C VAL A 400 -5.79 5.97 -35.75
N LYS A 401 -5.36 4.71 -35.53
CA LYS A 401 -6.21 3.71 -34.86
C LYS A 401 -6.54 4.09 -33.43
N LEU A 402 -5.62 4.77 -32.76
CA LEU A 402 -5.80 5.26 -31.40
C LEU A 402 -6.84 6.39 -31.37
N ASP A 403 -6.73 7.34 -32.29
CA ASP A 403 -7.63 8.47 -32.40
C ASP A 403 -9.09 8.02 -32.61
N VAL A 404 -9.33 7.01 -33.46
CA VAL A 404 -10.66 6.40 -33.64
C VAL A 404 -11.23 5.85 -32.32
N GLN A 405 -10.40 5.26 -31.45
CA GLN A 405 -10.86 4.77 -30.15
C GLN A 405 -11.13 5.91 -29.16
N LEU A 406 -10.36 7.00 -29.22
CA LEU A 406 -10.62 8.20 -28.43
C LEU A 406 -11.93 8.87 -28.87
N GLU A 407 -12.19 8.96 -30.18
CA GLU A 407 -13.44 9.48 -30.73
C GLU A 407 -14.65 8.67 -30.27
N ALA A 408 -14.56 7.33 -30.33
CA ALA A 408 -15.62 6.45 -29.85
C ALA A 408 -15.90 6.64 -28.35
N ALA A 409 -14.85 6.68 -27.52
CA ALA A 409 -15.00 6.92 -26.08
C ALA A 409 -15.56 8.33 -25.78
N LEU A 410 -15.21 9.33 -26.59
CA LEU A 410 -15.73 10.69 -26.45
C LEU A 410 -17.21 10.75 -26.81
N ALA A 411 -17.62 10.13 -27.93
CA ALA A 411 -19.01 10.03 -28.38
C ALA A 411 -19.90 9.37 -27.32
N GLU A 412 -19.46 8.26 -26.72
CA GLU A 412 -20.16 7.61 -25.61
C GLU A 412 -20.32 8.53 -24.39
N ARG A 413 -19.33 9.41 -24.14
CA ARG A 413 -19.33 10.32 -22.99
C ARG A 413 -20.17 11.58 -23.21
N THR A 414 -20.17 12.13 -24.43
CA THR A 414 -20.90 13.36 -24.78
C THR A 414 -22.34 13.08 -25.21
N GLY A 415 -22.69 11.82 -25.50
CA GLY A 415 -23.99 11.45 -26.06
C GLY A 415 -24.14 11.79 -27.54
N GLU A 416 -23.07 12.28 -28.18
CA GLU A 416 -23.04 12.51 -29.63
C GLU A 416 -22.99 11.15 -30.34
N GLY A 417 -24.15 10.68 -30.81
CA GLY A 417 -24.28 9.42 -31.55
C GLY A 417 -25.23 8.38 -30.93
N ALA A 418 -25.90 8.68 -29.81
CA ALA A 418 -27.05 7.88 -29.39
C ALA A 418 -28.20 8.12 -30.38
N PRO A 419 -28.74 7.09 -31.07
CA PRO A 419 -29.96 7.27 -31.84
C PRO A 419 -31.06 7.70 -30.86
N ASP A 420 -31.75 8.81 -31.17
CA ASP A 420 -32.98 9.20 -30.48
C ASP A 420 -33.88 7.97 -30.39
N LYS A 421 -34.18 7.55 -29.15
CA LYS A 421 -35.11 6.45 -28.88
C LYS A 421 -36.52 6.99 -28.71
#